data_AF-A0A9D2MDS0-F1
#
_entry.id   AF-A0A9D2MDS0-F1
#
_cell.length_a   1.000
_cell.length_b   1.000
_cell.length_c   1.000
_cell.angle_alpha   90.00
_cell.angle_beta   90.00
_cell.angle_gamma   90.00
#
_symmetry.space_group_name_H-M   'P 1'
#
loop_
_entity.id
_entity.type
_entity.pdbx_description
1 polymer ?
#
loop_
_entity_poly.entity_id
_entity_poly.type
_entity_poly.pdbx_seq_one_letter_code
_entity_poly.pdbx_strand_id
1 'polypeptide(L)'
;MPMQMGFRWYGEGNDKITLSDIKQIPGVTSIVWALHNKMPGEVWEVDEIAQVQKQLEPYGFNMDVVESVNVHDDIKIGLPTRDGYIANYIQTIRNLSKFGVKVICYNFMPIFDWTRTDLFHPVGDGSTALYYQKDMIQSDYKAMAEYIMSFTEKYNMTFPG
;
A
#
# COMPACT_ATOMS: atom_id res chain seq x y z
N MET A 1 14.23 15.43 18.33
CA MET A 1 14.36 13.98 18.11
C MET A 1 15.07 13.77 16.78
N PRO A 2 15.96 12.78 16.64
CA PRO A 2 16.56 12.44 15.35
C PRO A 2 15.47 11.94 14.36
N MET A 3 15.77 12.01 13.06
CA MET A 3 14.88 11.54 12.00
C MET A 3 14.64 10.03 12.11
N GLN A 4 13.39 9.59 12.04
CA GLN A 4 13.03 8.18 11.99
C GLN A 4 12.97 7.72 10.54
N MET A 5 13.84 6.79 10.16
CA MET A 5 13.82 6.21 8.82
C MET A 5 12.95 4.96 8.79
N GLY A 6 12.03 4.94 7.82
CA GLY A 6 11.11 3.83 7.59
C GLY A 6 11.32 3.16 6.23
N PHE A 7 10.87 1.92 6.11
CA PHE A 7 10.89 1.16 4.86
C PHE A 7 9.49 0.56 4.61
N ARG A 8 8.95 0.70 3.39
CA ARG A 8 7.66 0.11 3.02
C ARG A 8 7.83 -1.38 2.73
N TRP A 9 7.08 -2.22 3.42
CA TRP A 9 7.17 -3.67 3.32
C TRP A 9 5.77 -4.29 3.20
N TYR A 10 5.60 -5.19 2.25
CA TYR A 10 4.28 -5.68 1.83
C TYR A 10 3.80 -6.95 2.56
N GLY A 11 4.56 -7.45 3.54
CA GLY A 11 4.19 -8.62 4.34
C GLY A 11 4.86 -9.93 3.92
N GLU A 12 4.90 -10.90 4.83
CA GLU A 12 5.45 -12.23 4.56
C GLU A 12 4.65 -12.95 3.46
N GLY A 13 5.36 -13.58 2.52
CA GLY A 13 4.74 -14.28 1.40
C GLY A 13 4.19 -13.37 0.30
N ASN A 14 4.15 -12.06 0.52
CA ASN A 14 3.73 -11.06 -0.47
C ASN A 14 4.92 -10.23 -0.97
N ASP A 15 5.83 -9.86 -0.07
CA ASP A 15 7.09 -9.19 -0.42
C ASP A 15 8.23 -10.20 -0.64
N LYS A 16 9.04 -9.97 -1.69
CA LYS A 16 10.28 -10.74 -1.92
C LYS A 16 11.43 -10.23 -1.05
N ILE A 17 11.37 -8.98 -0.59
CA ILE A 17 12.34 -8.40 0.34
C ILE A 17 11.95 -8.82 1.75
N THR A 18 12.88 -9.46 2.47
CA THR A 18 12.61 -9.97 3.81
C THR A 18 12.88 -8.91 4.87
N LEU A 19 12.27 -9.06 6.05
CA LEU A 19 12.58 -8.20 7.21
C LEU A 19 14.06 -8.30 7.64
N SER A 20 14.70 -9.45 7.39
CA SER A 20 16.13 -9.65 7.61
C SER A 20 16.99 -8.78 6.67
N ASP A 21 16.57 -8.63 5.41
CA ASP A 21 17.24 -7.76 4.45
C ASP A 21 17.10 -6.29 4.88
N ILE A 22 15.88 -5.88 5.22
CA ILE A 22 15.59 -4.50 5.66
C ILE A 22 16.38 -4.16 6.94
N LYS A 23 16.56 -5.13 7.85
CA LYS A 23 17.27 -4.91 9.12
C LYS A 23 18.74 -4.56 8.94
N GLN A 24 19.32 -4.91 7.79
CA GLN A 24 20.70 -4.58 7.47
C GLN A 24 20.88 -3.13 7.01
N ILE A 25 19.80 -2.41 6.69
CA ILE A 25 19.86 -1.02 6.22
C ILE A 25 20.17 -0.08 7.41
N PRO A 26 21.31 0.66 7.40
CA PRO A 26 21.69 1.51 8.52
C PRO A 26 20.64 2.58 8.83
N GLY A 27 20.20 2.63 10.09
CA GLY A 27 19.28 3.65 10.61
C GLY A 27 17.79 3.41 10.31
N VAL A 28 17.42 2.35 9.59
CA VAL A 28 16.01 1.95 9.45
C VAL A 28 15.53 1.31 10.74
N THR A 29 14.52 1.91 11.35
CA THR A 29 13.94 1.45 12.64
C THR A 29 12.42 1.24 12.56
N SER A 30 11.80 1.61 11.45
CA SER A 30 10.35 1.60 11.26
C SER A 30 9.99 0.83 10.00
N ILE A 31 8.91 0.05 10.06
CA ILE A 31 8.28 -0.50 8.87
C ILE A 31 7.01 0.28 8.58
N VAL A 32 6.82 0.65 7.32
CA VAL A 32 5.56 1.14 6.77
C VAL A 32 4.84 -0.05 6.17
N TRP A 33 3.64 -0.37 6.67
CA TRP A 33 2.98 -1.66 6.40
C TRP A 33 1.49 -1.47 6.07
N ALA A 34 0.85 -2.51 5.56
CA ALA A 34 -0.60 -2.60 5.43
C ALA A 34 -1.08 -4.07 5.38
N LEU A 35 -2.38 -4.29 5.61
CA LEU A 35 -3.03 -5.58 5.37
C LEU A 35 -3.50 -5.67 3.91
N HIS A 36 -2.63 -6.15 3.02
CA HIS A 36 -2.91 -6.23 1.58
C HIS A 36 -3.96 -7.26 1.19
N ASN A 37 -4.34 -8.15 2.11
CA ASN A 37 -5.46 -9.09 1.95
C ASN A 37 -6.82 -8.44 2.25
N LYS A 38 -6.86 -7.22 2.79
CA LYS A 38 -8.10 -6.50 3.10
C LYS A 38 -8.60 -5.72 1.91
N MET A 39 -9.89 -5.87 1.64
CA MET A 39 -10.59 -5.05 0.67
C MET A 39 -10.87 -3.65 1.25
N PRO A 40 -10.97 -2.61 0.39
CA PRO A 40 -11.39 -1.28 0.84
C PRO A 40 -12.70 -1.35 1.63
N GLY A 41 -12.80 -0.60 2.71
CA GLY A 41 -14.00 -0.54 3.55
C GLY A 41 -14.18 -1.68 4.57
N GLU A 42 -13.35 -2.71 4.55
CA GLU A 42 -13.33 -3.73 5.61
C GLU A 42 -12.70 -3.20 6.90
N VAL A 43 -13.18 -3.71 8.03
CA VAL A 43 -12.55 -3.45 9.34
C VAL A 43 -11.27 -4.28 9.45
N TRP A 44 -10.20 -3.63 9.91
CA TRP A 44 -8.98 -4.34 10.31
C TRP A 44 -9.12 -4.76 11.75
N GLU A 45 -9.17 -6.07 11.99
CA GLU A 45 -9.41 -6.63 13.30
C GLU A 45 -8.13 -6.59 14.14
N VAL A 46 -8.32 -6.52 15.46
CA VAL A 46 -7.22 -6.43 16.43
C VAL A 46 -6.23 -7.59 16.26
N ASP A 47 -6.74 -8.81 16.05
CA ASP A 47 -5.90 -10.00 15.92
C ASP A 47 -5.05 -9.97 14.64
N GLU A 48 -5.55 -9.38 13.56
CA GLU A 48 -4.81 -9.26 12.28
C GLU A 48 -3.68 -8.24 12.41
N ILE A 49 -3.93 -7.12 13.10
CA ILE A 49 -2.90 -6.11 13.38
C ILE A 49 -1.84 -6.70 14.33
N ALA A 50 -2.25 -7.49 15.33
CA ALA A 50 -1.34 -8.17 16.26
C ALA A 50 -0.40 -9.16 15.55
N GLN A 51 -0.89 -9.83 14.49
CA GLN A 51 -0.05 -10.73 13.69
C GLN A 51 1.10 -9.97 13.02
N VAL A 52 0.85 -8.78 12.47
CA VAL A 52 1.91 -7.95 11.88
C VAL A 52 2.90 -7.52 12.95
N GLN A 53 2.44 -7.06 14.12
CA GLN A 53 3.33 -6.70 15.23
C GLN A 53 4.27 -7.86 15.58
N LYS A 54 3.73 -9.07 15.71
CA LYS A 54 4.49 -10.29 16.03
C LYS A 54 5.55 -10.63 14.97
N GLN A 55 5.29 -10.36 13.68
CA GLN A 55 6.28 -10.55 12.62
C GLN A 55 7.47 -9.58 12.76
N LEU A 56 7.21 -8.35 13.23
CA LEU A 56 8.21 -7.30 13.33
C LEU A 56 9.06 -7.37 14.61
N GLU A 57 8.50 -7.89 15.71
CA GLU A 57 9.14 -7.99 17.03
C GLU A 57 10.55 -8.59 17.02
N PRO A 58 10.83 -9.75 16.36
CA PRO A 58 12.17 -10.35 16.35
C PRO A 58 13.25 -9.45 15.73
N TYR A 59 12.86 -8.51 14.86
CA TYR A 59 13.76 -7.59 14.18
C TYR A 59 13.87 -6.24 14.91
N GLY A 60 13.05 -6.01 15.93
CA GLY A 60 13.02 -4.77 16.70
C GLY A 60 12.58 -3.55 15.89
N PHE A 61 11.74 -3.75 14.87
CA PHE A 61 11.11 -2.65 14.15
C PHE A 61 9.86 -2.16 14.88
N ASN A 62 9.57 -0.87 14.75
CA ASN A 62 8.25 -0.33 15.10
C ASN A 62 7.33 -0.29 13.87
N MET A 63 6.04 -0.10 14.12
CA MET A 63 4.97 -0.13 13.11
C MET A 63 4.17 1.19 13.06
N ASP A 64 4.86 2.31 13.33
CA ASP A 64 4.24 3.63 13.56
C ASP A 64 3.40 4.16 12.37
N VAL A 65 3.67 3.68 11.15
CA VAL A 65 3.05 4.17 9.91
C VAL A 65 2.36 3.02 9.18
N VAL A 66 1.10 3.25 8.81
CA VAL A 66 0.34 2.38 7.88
C VAL A 66 0.24 3.03 6.52
N GLU A 67 0.53 2.28 5.45
CA GLU A 67 0.34 2.72 4.06
C GLU A 67 -0.09 1.55 3.14
N SER A 68 -1.38 1.36 2.88
CA SER A 68 -2.53 2.26 3.15
C SER A 68 -3.70 1.55 3.80
N VAL A 69 -4.51 2.32 4.54
CA VAL A 69 -5.91 1.93 4.81
C VAL A 69 -6.74 2.46 3.64
N ASN A 70 -7.17 1.56 2.76
CA ASN A 70 -7.84 1.94 1.51
C ASN A 70 -9.23 2.53 1.74
N VAL A 71 -9.52 3.65 1.07
CA VAL A 71 -10.82 4.32 1.11
C VAL A 71 -11.76 3.66 0.11
N HIS A 72 -12.91 3.20 0.57
CA HIS A 72 -13.93 2.57 -0.29
C HIS A 72 -14.48 3.56 -1.32
N ASP A 73 -14.76 3.10 -2.54
CA ASP A 73 -15.19 3.98 -3.64
C ASP A 73 -16.52 4.69 -3.36
N ASP A 74 -17.47 4.04 -2.69
CA ASP A 74 -18.73 4.69 -2.24
C ASP A 74 -18.48 5.96 -1.41
N ILE A 75 -17.40 6.02 -0.63
CA ILE A 75 -16.98 7.24 0.07
C ILE A 75 -16.55 8.29 -0.93
N LYS A 76 -15.73 7.91 -1.93
CA LYS A 76 -15.19 8.81 -2.95
C LYS A 76 -16.28 9.41 -3.84
N ILE A 77 -17.26 8.61 -4.25
CA ILE A 77 -18.36 9.05 -5.12
C ILE A 77 -19.61 9.51 -4.34
N GLY A 78 -19.60 9.41 -3.01
CA GLY A 78 -20.64 9.97 -2.15
C GLY A 78 -21.96 9.21 -2.16
N LEU A 79 -21.95 7.89 -2.34
CA LEU A 79 -23.17 7.07 -2.29
C LEU A 79 -23.75 6.97 -0.87
N PRO A 80 -25.06 6.71 -0.69
CA PRO A 80 -25.69 6.62 0.64
C PRO A 80 -25.07 5.56 1.56
N THR A 81 -24.49 4.50 0.99
CA THR A 81 -23.79 3.41 1.70
C THR A 81 -22.48 3.85 2.36
N ARG A 82 -21.93 5.03 2.00
CA ARG A 82 -20.64 5.52 2.51
C ARG A 82 -20.58 5.63 4.03
N ASP A 83 -21.68 5.93 4.70
CA ASP A 83 -21.68 6.16 6.15
C ASP A 83 -21.30 4.89 6.91
N GLY A 84 -21.67 3.71 6.39
CA GLY A 84 -21.22 2.42 6.91
C GLY A 84 -19.72 2.21 6.74
N TYR A 85 -19.19 2.49 5.55
CA TYR A 85 -17.74 2.39 5.29
C TYR A 85 -16.92 3.40 6.08
N ILE A 86 -17.43 4.61 6.31
CA ILE A 86 -16.80 5.61 7.18
C ILE A 86 -16.77 5.09 8.62
N ALA A 87 -17.85 4.48 9.11
CA ALA A 87 -17.86 3.86 10.44
C ALA A 87 -16.82 2.74 10.56
N ASN A 88 -16.69 1.88 9.54
CA ASN A 88 -15.66 0.85 9.49
C ASN A 88 -14.25 1.45 9.49
N TYR A 89 -14.00 2.50 8.69
CA TYR A 89 -12.71 3.19 8.63
C TYR A 89 -12.33 3.79 9.99
N ILE A 90 -13.28 4.44 10.68
CA ILE A 90 -13.09 4.95 12.04
C ILE A 90 -12.78 3.80 13.01
N GLN A 91 -13.46 2.66 12.89
CA GLN A 91 -13.20 1.50 13.73
C GLN A 91 -11.79 0.94 13.49
N THR A 92 -11.34 0.88 12.24
CA THR A 92 -9.95 0.53 11.89
C THR A 92 -8.95 1.49 12.53
N ILE A 93 -9.17 2.81 12.47
CA ILE A 93 -8.31 3.80 13.15
C ILE A 93 -8.23 3.53 14.66
N ARG A 94 -9.37 3.23 15.31
CA ARG A 94 -9.41 2.89 16.75
C ARG A 94 -8.71 1.59 17.07
N ASN A 95 -8.71 0.61 16.17
CA ASN A 95 -7.99 -0.64 16.37
C ASN A 95 -6.48 -0.41 16.20
N LEU A 96 -6.06 0.29 15.14
CA LEU A 96 -4.65 0.63 14.89
C LEU A 96 -4.02 1.41 16.04
N SER A 97 -4.75 2.34 16.66
CA SER A 97 -4.23 3.13 17.78
C SER A 97 -3.86 2.28 19.01
N LYS A 98 -4.51 1.12 19.21
CA LYS A 98 -4.17 0.17 20.29
C LYS A 98 -2.78 -0.45 20.12
N PHE A 99 -2.28 -0.50 18.87
CA PHE A 99 -0.97 -1.04 18.51
C PHE A 99 0.10 0.04 18.35
N GLY A 100 -0.21 1.28 18.73
CA GLY A 100 0.74 2.38 18.70
C GLY A 100 0.98 2.96 17.31
N VAL A 101 0.13 2.67 16.32
CA VAL A 101 0.16 3.35 15.01
C VAL A 101 -0.15 4.83 15.22
N LYS A 102 0.69 5.69 14.64
CA LYS A 102 0.62 7.16 14.81
C LYS A 102 0.25 7.87 13.52
N VAL A 103 0.55 7.27 12.37
CA VAL A 103 0.36 7.87 11.05
C VAL A 103 -0.34 6.87 10.14
N ILE A 104 -1.39 7.32 9.47
CA ILE A 104 -2.07 6.56 8.43
C ILE A 104 -1.93 7.35 7.14
N CYS A 105 -1.20 6.79 6.19
CA CYS A 105 -1.13 7.28 4.82
C CYS A 105 -2.30 6.70 4.03
N TYR A 106 -3.00 7.56 3.29
CA TYR A 106 -4.15 7.19 2.46
C TYR A 106 -4.21 8.11 1.23
N ASN A 107 -4.97 7.70 0.23
CA ASN A 107 -5.27 8.53 -0.94
C ASN A 107 -6.78 8.56 -1.22
N PHE A 108 -7.21 9.49 -2.06
CA PHE A 108 -8.60 9.66 -2.48
C PHE A 108 -8.72 9.62 -4.01
N MET A 109 -7.86 8.83 -4.66
CA MET A 109 -7.83 8.74 -6.12
C MET A 109 -9.01 7.87 -6.62
N PRO A 110 -9.76 8.34 -7.63
CA PRO A 110 -10.90 7.60 -8.17
C PRO A 110 -10.43 6.57 -9.20
N ILE A 111 -10.89 5.32 -9.04
CA ILE A 111 -10.65 4.17 -9.95
C ILE A 111 -9.19 3.74 -10.01
N PHE A 112 -8.31 4.59 -10.52
CA PHE A 112 -6.88 4.32 -10.64
C PHE A 112 -6.14 4.94 -9.47
N ASP A 113 -5.35 4.12 -8.78
CA ASP A 113 -4.27 4.60 -7.94
C ASP A 113 -3.15 5.15 -8.86
N TRP A 114 -1.90 5.16 -8.41
CA TRP A 114 -0.83 5.67 -9.25
C TRP A 114 -0.72 4.95 -10.60
N THR A 115 -0.53 5.76 -11.64
CA THR A 115 -0.58 5.31 -13.03
C THR A 115 0.80 5.39 -13.67
N ARG A 116 1.19 4.36 -14.44
CA ARG A 116 2.41 4.33 -15.28
C ARG A 116 2.07 3.72 -16.63
N THR A 117 2.85 4.09 -17.64
CA THR A 117 2.68 3.62 -19.03
C THR A 117 3.78 2.65 -19.44
N ASP A 118 4.90 2.65 -18.72
CA ASP A 118 6.03 1.75 -18.93
C ASP A 118 6.67 1.45 -17.57
N LEU A 119 6.72 0.16 -17.22
CA LEU A 119 7.25 -0.30 -15.93
C LEU A 119 8.74 -0.66 -16.00
N PHE A 120 9.33 -0.69 -17.19
CA PHE A 120 10.70 -1.13 -17.43
C PHE A 120 11.47 -0.15 -18.32
N HIS A 121 11.20 1.15 -18.18
CA HIS A 121 11.78 2.16 -19.05
C HIS A 121 13.29 2.28 -18.81
N PRO A 122 14.16 2.11 -19.83
CA PRO A 122 15.61 2.20 -19.64
C PRO A 122 16.06 3.65 -19.40
N VAL A 123 17.00 3.85 -18.46
CA VAL A 123 17.50 5.20 -18.09
C VAL A 123 18.97 5.45 -18.44
N GLY A 124 19.59 4.55 -19.21
CA GLY A 124 20.90 4.75 -19.85
C GLY A 124 22.12 4.22 -19.08
N ASP A 125 21.98 3.89 -17.79
CA ASP A 125 23.05 3.29 -16.96
C ASP A 125 22.92 1.77 -16.81
N GLY A 126 21.97 1.15 -17.53
CA GLY A 126 21.64 -0.27 -17.45
C GLY A 126 20.49 -0.60 -16.49
N SER A 127 20.03 0.36 -15.68
CA SER A 127 18.83 0.20 -14.86
C SER A 127 17.55 0.57 -15.64
N THR A 128 16.40 0.24 -15.04
CA THR A 128 15.08 0.64 -15.51
C THR A 128 14.36 1.49 -14.47
N ALA A 129 13.42 2.31 -14.92
CA ALA A 129 12.55 3.13 -14.08
C ALA A 129 11.08 3.00 -14.48
N LEU A 130 10.20 3.32 -13.55
CA LEU A 130 8.79 3.51 -13.83
C LEU A 130 8.61 4.82 -14.60
N TYR A 131 7.88 4.79 -15.71
CA TYR A 131 7.72 5.94 -16.58
C TYR A 131 6.26 6.21 -16.94
N TYR A 132 5.96 7.48 -17.18
CA TYR A 132 4.64 7.97 -17.55
C TYR A 132 4.72 8.81 -18.81
N GLN A 133 4.03 8.38 -19.85
CA GLN A 133 3.89 9.07 -21.12
C GLN A 133 2.46 9.56 -21.26
N LYS A 134 2.27 10.87 -21.18
CA LYS A 134 0.95 11.50 -21.29
C LYS A 134 0.19 11.06 -22.55
N ASP A 135 0.88 10.97 -23.69
CA ASP A 135 0.24 10.68 -24.99
C ASP A 135 -0.24 9.22 -25.11
N MET A 136 0.29 8.32 -24.28
CA MET A 136 -0.18 6.93 -24.18
C MET A 136 -1.44 6.81 -23.31
N ILE A 137 -1.71 7.82 -22.48
CA ILE A 137 -2.95 7.94 -21.73
C ILE A 137 -3.99 8.62 -22.62
N GLN A 138 -4.71 7.81 -23.36
CA GLN A 138 -5.82 8.30 -24.17
C GLN A 138 -7.04 8.59 -23.28
N SER A 139 -8.01 9.33 -23.80
CA SER A 139 -9.30 9.58 -23.12
C SER A 139 -10.15 8.31 -22.88
N ASP A 140 -9.62 7.13 -23.18
CA ASP A 140 -10.23 5.84 -22.92
C ASP A 140 -9.64 5.19 -21.66
N TYR A 141 -10.37 5.33 -20.56
CA TYR A 141 -10.01 4.72 -19.29
C TYR A 141 -10.09 3.18 -19.30
N LYS A 142 -10.85 2.58 -20.23
CA LYS A 142 -10.97 1.11 -20.30
C LYS A 142 -9.68 0.49 -20.82
N ALA A 143 -9.06 1.10 -21.83
CA ALA A 143 -7.75 0.68 -22.32
C ALA A 143 -6.68 0.68 -21.22
N MET A 144 -6.73 1.65 -20.29
CA MET A 144 -5.84 1.66 -19.12
C MET A 144 -6.15 0.50 -18.16
N ALA A 145 -7.42 0.25 -17.85
CA ALA A 145 -7.81 -0.87 -17.01
C ALA A 145 -7.39 -2.22 -17.63
N GLU A 146 -7.61 -2.41 -18.93
CA GLU A 146 -7.19 -3.59 -19.67
C GLU A 146 -5.67 -3.77 -19.65
N TYR A 147 -4.90 -2.68 -19.83
CA TYR A 147 -3.44 -2.72 -19.71
C TYR A 147 -2.98 -3.18 -18.32
N ILE A 148 -3.50 -2.57 -17.26
CA ILE A 148 -3.21 -2.92 -15.87
C ILE A 148 -3.56 -4.40 -15.60
N MET A 149 -4.71 -4.86 -16.08
CA MET A 149 -5.15 -6.23 -15.88
C MET A 149 -4.29 -7.23 -16.65
N SER A 150 -4.00 -6.96 -17.91
CA SER A 150 -3.15 -7.82 -18.74
C SER A 150 -1.74 -7.98 -18.16
N PHE A 151 -1.19 -6.92 -17.55
CA PHE A 151 0.07 -6.99 -16.81
C PHE A 151 -0.05 -7.89 -15.59
N THR A 152 -1.08 -7.67 -14.77
CA THR A 152 -1.31 -8.43 -13.53
C THR A 152 -1.43 -9.93 -13.82
N GLU A 153 -2.17 -10.29 -14.87
CA GLU A 153 -2.31 -11.67 -15.34
C GLU A 153 -0.99 -12.25 -15.86
N LYS A 154 -0.24 -11.48 -16.67
CA LYS A 154 1.01 -11.94 -17.28
C LYS A 154 2.12 -12.19 -16.26
N TYR A 155 2.26 -11.30 -15.28
CA TYR A 155 3.37 -11.36 -14.33
C TYR A 155 2.98 -11.95 -12.98
N ASN A 156 1.69 -12.22 -12.74
CA ASN A 156 1.15 -12.66 -11.45
C ASN A 156 1.63 -11.76 -10.30
N MET A 157 1.61 -10.46 -10.56
CA MET A 157 2.03 -9.40 -9.64
C MET A 157 0.98 -8.30 -9.72
N THR A 158 0.70 -7.65 -8.59
CA THR A 158 -0.10 -6.42 -8.64
C THR A 158 0.64 -5.40 -9.51
N PHE A 159 -0.11 -4.72 -10.38
CA PHE A 159 0.40 -3.50 -10.97
C PHE A 159 0.83 -2.60 -9.81
N PRO A 160 2.04 -2.05 -9.86
CA PRO A 160 2.60 -1.53 -8.64
C PRO A 160 1.67 -0.41 -8.09
N GLY A 161 1.55 -0.41 -6.74
CA GLY A 161 0.51 0.16 -5.86
C GLY A 161 1.12 0.63 -4.52
#